data_AF-A0A959ALC3-F1
#
_entry.id   AF-A0A959ALC3-F1
#
_cell.length_a   1.000
_cell.length_b   1.000
_cell.length_c   1.000
_cell.angle_alpha   90.00
_cell.angle_beta   90.00
_cell.angle_gamma   90.00
#
_symmetry.space_group_name_H-M   'P 1'
#
loop_
_entity.id
_entity.type
_entity.pdbx_description
1 polymer ?
#
loop_
_entity_poly.entity_id
_entity_poly.type
_entity_poly.pdbx_seq_one_letter_code
_entity_poly.pdbx_strand_id
1 'polypeptide(L)'
;MEHTCDSLQFVIDSLLYITENTSKIANNSTPTNSTLFFAILESGVIVLLFIIERLITYFSSRKLRKIEFFQEIVVKPNIDRIVNFFSLFFKNLKTTIEEISSYKGTSDEIDNLKANKLFLLKEEKVKFDHEFLSLVRSVDRRKSTNLTHILNSLEDVATVCLSNRLSEIDLSDIESKTSEVKAKFFEQLYRTTSKAGNSQSTNVPK
;
A
#
# COMPACT_ATOMS: atom_id res chain seq x y z
N MET A 1 -4.00 -10.94 -14.35
CA MET A 1 -3.94 -12.36 -13.96
C MET A 1 -4.43 -13.25 -15.09
N GLU A 2 -5.52 -12.86 -15.76
CA GLU A 2 -6.06 -13.53 -16.96
C GLU A 2 -5.01 -13.67 -18.07
N HIS A 3 -4.39 -12.57 -18.52
CA HIS A 3 -3.44 -12.61 -19.65
C HIS A 3 -2.23 -13.56 -19.50
N THR A 4 -1.72 -13.79 -18.29
CA THR A 4 -0.58 -14.72 -18.07
C THR A 4 -1.01 -16.17 -17.95
N CYS A 5 -2.25 -16.41 -17.49
CA CYS A 5 -2.84 -17.75 -17.44
C CYS A 5 -3.16 -18.22 -18.87
N ASP A 6 -3.70 -17.31 -19.69
CA ASP A 6 -4.05 -17.57 -21.09
C ASP A 6 -2.81 -17.87 -21.93
N SER A 7 -1.69 -17.16 -21.71
CA SER A 7 -0.44 -17.43 -22.44
C SER A 7 0.16 -18.79 -22.09
N LEU A 8 -0.01 -19.26 -20.85
CA LEU A 8 0.59 -20.51 -20.39
C LEU A 8 -0.28 -21.71 -20.79
N GLN A 9 -1.61 -21.54 -20.74
CA GLN A 9 -2.56 -22.49 -21.29
C GLN A 9 -2.35 -22.67 -22.81
N PHE A 10 -2.16 -21.57 -23.55
CA PHE A 10 -1.82 -21.62 -24.97
C PHE A 10 -0.53 -22.39 -25.26
N VAL A 11 0.51 -22.25 -24.41
CA VAL A 11 1.76 -23.00 -24.55
C VAL A 11 1.57 -24.48 -24.23
N ILE A 12 0.79 -24.83 -23.21
CA ILE A 12 0.45 -26.21 -22.86
C ILE A 12 -0.35 -26.87 -23.99
N ASP A 13 -1.36 -26.18 -24.51
CA ASP A 13 -2.21 -26.69 -25.59
C ASP A 13 -1.41 -26.86 -26.90
N SER A 14 -0.49 -25.94 -27.18
CA SER A 14 0.43 -26.04 -28.32
C SER A 14 1.40 -27.23 -28.18
N LEU A 15 1.91 -27.48 -26.97
CA LEU A 15 2.78 -28.63 -26.70
C LEU A 15 2.01 -29.96 -26.82
N LEU A 16 0.79 -30.04 -26.29
CA LEU A 16 -0.07 -31.21 -26.43
C LEU A 16 -0.37 -31.52 -27.91
N TYR A 17 -0.65 -30.49 -28.71
CA TYR A 17 -0.87 -30.63 -30.14
C TYR A 17 0.36 -31.16 -30.90
N ILE A 18 1.56 -30.70 -30.53
CA ILE A 18 2.82 -31.17 -31.14
C ILE A 18 3.07 -32.63 -30.75
N THR A 19 2.88 -33.01 -29.48
CA THR A 19 3.05 -34.39 -28.99
C THR A 19 2.05 -35.35 -29.64
N GLU A 20 0.80 -34.92 -29.86
CA GLU A 20 -0.19 -35.76 -30.52
C GLU A 20 0.20 -36.05 -31.99
N ASN A 21 0.77 -35.05 -32.68
CA ASN A 21 1.22 -35.22 -34.06
C ASN A 21 2.52 -36.03 -34.19
N THR A 22 3.47 -35.91 -33.26
CA THR A 22 4.68 -36.75 -33.25
C THR A 22 4.39 -38.21 -32.92
N SER A 23 3.40 -38.48 -32.05
CA SER A 23 2.96 -39.85 -31.74
C SER A 23 2.36 -40.58 -32.94
N LYS A 24 1.60 -39.87 -33.80
CA LYS A 24 1.05 -40.40 -35.06
C LYS A 24 2.13 -40.77 -36.07
N ILE A 25 3.28 -40.09 -36.04
CA ILE A 25 4.44 -40.35 -36.91
C ILE A 25 5.26 -41.53 -36.38
N ALA A 26 5.40 -41.68 -35.06
CA ALA A 26 6.18 -42.75 -34.42
C ALA A 26 5.55 -44.15 -34.56
N ASN A 27 4.22 -44.25 -34.65
CA ASN A 27 3.50 -45.53 -34.78
C ASN A 27 3.79 -46.32 -36.07
N ASN A 28 4.52 -45.72 -37.04
CA ASN A 28 4.92 -46.35 -38.29
C ASN A 28 6.41 -46.77 -38.34
N SER A 29 7.15 -46.65 -37.23
CA SER A 29 8.58 -46.98 -37.16
C SER A 29 8.96 -47.63 -35.82
N THR A 30 9.86 -48.61 -35.85
CA THR A 30 10.39 -49.27 -34.65
C THR A 30 11.02 -48.23 -33.70
N PRO A 31 10.66 -48.21 -32.40
CA PRO A 31 11.16 -47.20 -31.47
C PRO A 31 12.68 -47.32 -31.32
N THR A 32 13.41 -46.28 -31.71
CA THR A 32 14.85 -46.16 -31.48
C THR A 32 15.09 -45.54 -30.12
N ASN A 33 16.25 -45.79 -29.50
CA ASN A 33 16.62 -45.19 -28.21
C ASN A 33 16.46 -43.67 -28.21
N SER A 34 16.70 -42.99 -29.34
CA SER A 34 16.49 -41.55 -29.51
C SER A 34 15.03 -41.13 -29.31
N THR A 35 14.04 -41.87 -29.82
CA THR A 35 12.62 -41.54 -29.64
C THR A 35 12.17 -41.65 -28.18
N LEU A 36 12.74 -42.58 -27.42
CA LEU A 36 12.49 -42.72 -25.98
C LEU A 36 13.11 -41.56 -25.19
N PHE A 37 14.32 -41.12 -25.55
CA PHE A 37 14.95 -39.95 -24.93
C PHE A 37 14.16 -38.66 -25.18
N PHE A 38 13.65 -38.43 -26.39
CA PHE A 38 12.82 -37.27 -26.69
C PHE A 38 11.51 -37.29 -25.91
N ALA A 39 10.82 -38.43 -25.82
CA ALA A 39 9.59 -38.55 -25.03
C ALA A 39 9.83 -38.31 -23.52
N ILE A 40 10.96 -38.79 -22.98
CA ILE A 40 11.36 -38.52 -21.59
C ILE A 40 11.61 -37.02 -21.39
N LEU A 41 12.31 -36.38 -22.33
CA LEU A 41 12.62 -34.95 -22.26
C LEU A 41 11.34 -34.09 -22.36
N GLU A 42 10.42 -34.41 -23.27
CA GLU A 42 9.10 -33.78 -23.39
C GLU A 42 8.28 -33.92 -22.10
N SER A 43 8.20 -35.14 -21.55
CA SER A 43 7.49 -35.37 -20.28
C SER A 43 8.13 -34.59 -19.12
N GLY A 44 9.47 -34.47 -19.10
CA GLY A 44 10.20 -33.70 -18.11
C GLY A 44 9.92 -32.20 -18.18
N VAL A 45 9.78 -31.63 -19.38
CA VAL A 45 9.42 -30.23 -19.59
C VAL A 45 8.00 -29.94 -19.07
N ILE A 46 7.05 -30.83 -19.34
CA ILE A 46 5.66 -30.68 -18.85
C ILE A 46 5.62 -30.70 -17.31
N VAL A 47 6.32 -31.65 -16.69
CA VAL A 47 6.43 -31.72 -15.21
C VAL A 47 7.07 -30.45 -14.65
N LEU A 48 8.12 -29.93 -15.29
CA LEU A 48 8.78 -28.70 -14.86
C LEU A 48 7.85 -27.48 -14.93
N LEU A 49 7.08 -27.34 -16.01
CA LEU A 49 6.08 -26.27 -16.16
C LEU A 49 5.02 -26.34 -15.05
N PHE A 50 4.54 -27.53 -14.73
CA PHE A 50 3.56 -27.71 -13.66
C PHE A 50 4.12 -27.32 -12.28
N ILE A 51 5.39 -27.65 -11.99
CA ILE A 51 6.06 -27.22 -10.77
C ILE A 51 6.17 -25.69 -10.71
N ILE A 52 6.57 -25.04 -11.81
CA ILE A 52 6.67 -23.58 -11.91
C ILE A 52 5.30 -22.93 -11.68
N GLU A 53 4.25 -23.42 -12.33
CA GLU A 53 2.88 -22.93 -12.17
C GLU A 53 2.40 -23.08 -10.71
N ARG A 54 2.67 -24.25 -10.10
CA ARG A 54 2.32 -24.52 -8.70
C ARG A 54 3.02 -23.54 -7.75
N LEU A 55 4.30 -23.24 -8.00
CA LEU A 55 5.06 -22.26 -7.23
C LEU A 55 4.48 -20.85 -7.39
N ILE A 56 4.23 -20.41 -8.63
CA ILE A 56 3.64 -19.09 -8.92
C ILE A 56 2.29 -18.94 -8.22
N THR A 57 1.43 -19.94 -8.33
CA THR A 57 0.10 -19.98 -7.71
C THR A 57 0.18 -19.94 -6.19
N TYR A 58 1.11 -20.70 -5.59
CA TYR A 58 1.34 -20.68 -4.15
C TYR A 58 1.79 -19.31 -3.65
N PHE A 59 2.80 -18.70 -4.30
CA PHE A 59 3.27 -17.37 -3.90
C PHE A 59 2.20 -16.29 -4.09
N SER A 60 1.43 -16.39 -5.17
CA SER A 60 0.35 -15.46 -5.49
C SER A 60 -0.79 -15.54 -4.46
N SER A 61 -1.31 -16.75 -4.19
CA SER A 61 -2.38 -16.97 -3.21
C SER A 61 -1.96 -16.60 -1.78
N ARG A 62 -0.67 -16.73 -1.44
CA ARG A 62 -0.15 -16.29 -0.14
C ARG A 62 -0.10 -14.77 -0.03
N LYS A 63 0.23 -14.06 -1.10
CA LYS A 63 0.21 -12.58 -1.14
C LYS A 63 -1.22 -12.06 -1.03
N LEU A 64 -2.17 -12.64 -1.76
CA LEU A 64 -3.57 -12.25 -1.75
C LEU A 64 -4.17 -12.40 -0.34
N ARG A 65 -3.98 -13.56 0.29
CA ARG A 65 -4.45 -13.80 1.67
C ARG A 65 -3.90 -12.80 2.69
N LYS A 66 -2.64 -12.34 2.54
CA LYS A 66 -2.08 -11.31 3.42
C LYS A 66 -2.76 -9.95 3.21
N ILE A 67 -3.08 -9.60 1.97
CA ILE A 67 -3.78 -8.34 1.64
C ILE A 67 -5.20 -8.39 2.17
N GLU A 68 -5.92 -9.47 1.91
CA GLU A 68 -7.28 -9.72 2.42
C GLU A 68 -7.30 -9.65 3.95
N PHE A 69 -6.40 -10.39 4.62
CA PHE A 69 -6.26 -10.34 6.07
C PHE A 69 -6.03 -8.92 6.58
N PHE A 70 -5.11 -8.17 5.98
CA PHE A 70 -4.85 -6.79 6.38
C PHE A 70 -6.09 -5.90 6.21
N GLN A 71 -6.79 -6.02 5.09
CA GLN A 71 -7.97 -5.20 4.81
C GLN A 71 -9.14 -5.56 5.73
N GLU A 72 -9.43 -6.85 5.90
CA GLU A 72 -10.60 -7.30 6.66
C GLU A 72 -10.41 -7.20 8.17
N ILE A 73 -9.19 -7.48 8.67
CA ILE A 73 -8.94 -7.56 10.11
C ILE A 73 -8.38 -6.25 10.68
N VAL A 74 -7.53 -5.54 9.93
CA VAL A 74 -6.88 -4.31 10.43
C VAL A 74 -7.62 -3.06 9.97
N VAL A 75 -7.85 -2.93 8.66
CA VAL A 75 -8.36 -1.68 8.09
C VAL A 75 -9.85 -1.52 8.34
N LYS A 76 -10.67 -2.45 7.82
CA LYS A 76 -12.14 -2.34 7.81
C LYS A 76 -12.75 -2.07 9.19
N PRO A 77 -12.33 -2.75 10.28
CA PRO A 77 -12.90 -2.49 11.60
C PRO A 77 -12.49 -1.13 12.19
N ASN A 78 -11.45 -0.50 11.66
CA ASN A 78 -10.89 0.75 12.17
C ASN A 78 -11.16 1.96 11.26
N ILE A 79 -11.89 1.82 10.15
CA ILE A 79 -12.16 2.94 9.22
C ILE A 79 -12.78 4.12 9.96
N ASP A 80 -13.82 3.87 10.76
CA ASP A 80 -14.51 4.93 11.50
C ASP A 80 -13.57 5.62 12.49
N ARG A 81 -12.67 4.88 13.12
CA ARG A 81 -11.65 5.43 14.03
C ARG A 81 -10.69 6.35 13.29
N ILE A 82 -10.24 5.98 12.10
CA ILE A 82 -9.36 6.81 11.26
C ILE A 82 -10.09 8.08 10.85
N VAL A 83 -11.34 7.96 10.36
CA VAL A 83 -12.15 9.11 9.96
C VAL A 83 -12.36 10.06 11.14
N ASN A 84 -12.76 9.52 12.29
CA ASN A 84 -12.98 10.28 13.52
C ASN A 84 -11.71 10.97 14.00
N PHE A 85 -10.55 10.33 13.90
CA PHE A 85 -9.26 10.96 14.25
C PHE A 85 -9.02 12.22 13.41
N PHE A 86 -9.10 12.14 12.08
CA PHE A 86 -8.87 13.31 11.22
C PHE A 86 -9.91 14.42 11.46
N SER A 87 -11.18 14.06 11.62
CA SER A 87 -12.25 15.02 11.91
C SER A 87 -12.07 15.70 13.27
N LEU A 88 -11.69 14.95 14.30
CA LEU A 88 -11.43 15.48 15.64
C LEU A 88 -10.19 16.37 15.64
N PHE A 89 -9.11 15.93 14.99
CA PHE A 89 -7.88 16.71 14.87
C PHE A 89 -8.15 18.07 14.21
N PHE A 90 -8.87 18.10 13.08
CA PHE A 90 -9.25 19.35 12.42
C PHE A 90 -10.11 20.24 13.33
N LYS A 91 -11.13 19.66 13.99
CA LYS A 91 -11.97 20.39 14.93
C LYS A 91 -11.17 21.01 16.07
N ASN A 92 -10.22 20.27 16.64
CA ASN A 92 -9.38 20.73 17.73
C ASN A 92 -8.40 21.80 17.27
N LEU A 93 -7.82 21.66 16.08
CA LEU A 93 -6.96 22.67 15.46
C LEU A 93 -7.74 23.97 15.21
N LYS A 94 -8.93 23.89 14.62
CA LYS A 94 -9.82 25.04 14.41
C LYS A 94 -10.15 25.73 15.73
N THR A 95 -10.60 24.96 16.73
CA THR A 95 -10.94 25.48 18.06
C THR A 95 -9.73 26.16 18.71
N THR A 96 -8.54 25.56 18.58
CA THR A 96 -7.28 26.14 19.06
C THR A 96 -6.98 27.49 18.39
N ILE A 97 -7.16 27.60 17.07
CA ILE A 97 -6.94 28.86 16.34
C ILE A 97 -7.92 29.93 16.82
N GLU A 98 -9.21 29.59 16.96
CA GLU A 98 -10.24 30.49 17.46
C GLU A 98 -9.93 30.96 18.90
N GLU A 99 -9.54 30.05 19.79
CA GLU A 99 -9.14 30.37 21.16
C GLU A 99 -7.94 31.31 21.20
N ILE A 100 -6.87 31.02 20.46
CA ILE A 100 -5.66 31.86 20.47
C ILE A 100 -5.94 33.22 19.82
N SER A 101 -6.75 33.26 18.75
CA SER A 101 -7.11 34.52 18.08
C SER A 101 -7.97 35.46 18.94
N SER A 102 -8.77 34.88 19.85
CA SER A 102 -9.65 35.63 20.76
C SER A 102 -9.00 35.91 22.11
N TYR A 103 -7.85 35.29 22.41
CA TYR A 103 -7.12 35.45 23.65
C TYR A 103 -6.54 36.86 23.79
N LYS A 104 -6.91 37.55 24.87
CA LYS A 104 -6.40 38.87 25.21
C LYS A 104 -5.33 38.74 26.29
N GLY A 105 -4.08 38.58 25.87
CA GLY A 105 -2.93 38.48 26.75
C GLY A 105 -1.68 39.14 26.17
N THR A 106 -0.58 39.02 26.90
CA THR A 106 0.73 39.47 26.40
C THR A 106 1.26 38.54 25.29
N SER A 107 2.25 39.00 24.52
CA SER A 107 2.86 38.18 23.46
C SER A 107 3.40 36.85 24.02
N ASP A 108 4.06 36.90 25.17
CA ASP A 108 4.66 35.72 25.81
C ASP A 108 3.60 34.72 26.29
N GLU A 109 2.45 35.19 26.75
CA GLU A 109 1.31 34.33 27.13
C GLU A 109 0.69 33.65 25.90
N ILE A 110 0.58 34.37 24.79
CA ILE A 110 0.09 33.82 23.51
C ILE A 110 1.02 32.73 23.00
N ASP A 111 2.34 32.95 23.06
CA ASP A 111 3.33 31.96 22.62
C ASP A 111 3.33 30.72 23.52
N ASN A 112 3.19 30.89 24.83
CA ASN A 112 3.00 29.77 25.76
C ASN A 112 1.70 29.00 25.48
N LEU A 113 0.59 29.70 25.16
CA LEU A 113 -0.68 29.08 24.81
C LEU A 113 -0.54 28.28 23.49
N LYS A 114 0.11 28.83 22.47
CA LYS A 114 0.42 28.14 21.21
C LYS A 114 1.21 26.86 21.46
N ALA A 115 2.26 26.92 22.26
CA ALA A 115 3.11 25.78 22.58
C ALA A 115 2.32 24.67 23.30
N ASN A 116 1.53 25.04 24.30
CA ASN A 116 0.68 24.09 25.04
C ASN A 116 -0.37 23.43 24.14
N LYS A 117 -1.05 24.20 23.28
CA LYS A 117 -2.06 23.65 22.38
C LYS A 117 -1.45 22.76 21.30
N LEU A 118 -0.29 23.15 20.78
CA LEU A 118 0.47 22.31 19.85
C LEU A 118 0.88 20.98 20.51
N PHE A 119 1.30 21.01 21.78
CA PHE A 119 1.62 19.79 22.54
C PHE A 119 0.43 18.85 22.63
N LEU A 120 -0.77 19.34 22.94
CA LEU A 120 -1.99 18.52 23.01
C LEU A 120 -2.33 17.88 21.65
N LEU A 121 -2.22 18.62 20.55
CA LEU A 121 -2.43 18.08 19.19
C LEU A 121 -1.41 16.97 18.86
N LYS A 122 -0.15 17.11 19.32
CA LYS A 122 0.87 16.07 19.17
C LYS A 122 0.54 14.84 20.00
N GLU A 123 0.03 14.98 21.22
CA GLU A 123 -0.41 13.85 22.04
C GLU A 123 -1.55 13.07 21.38
N GLU A 124 -2.53 13.75 20.76
CA GLU A 124 -3.62 13.09 20.02
C GLU A 124 -3.09 12.24 18.86
N LYS A 125 -2.14 12.79 18.10
CA LYS A 125 -1.45 12.04 17.04
C LYS A 125 -0.68 10.84 17.60
N VAL A 126 0.08 11.02 18.67
CA VAL A 126 0.86 9.94 19.31
C VAL A 126 -0.06 8.83 19.80
N LYS A 127 -1.18 9.18 20.44
CA LYS A 127 -2.21 8.22 20.85
C LYS A 127 -2.75 7.44 19.65
N PHE A 128 -3.06 8.11 18.55
CA PHE A 128 -3.49 7.45 17.33
C PHE A 128 -2.41 6.53 16.72
N ASP A 129 -1.13 6.93 16.72
CA ASP A 129 -0.02 6.05 16.28
C ASP A 129 0.06 4.78 17.15
N HIS A 130 -0.03 4.94 18.47
CA HIS A 130 -0.01 3.81 19.39
C HIS A 130 -1.22 2.89 19.24
N GLU A 131 -2.41 3.44 18.99
CA GLU A 131 -3.63 2.65 18.97
C GLU A 131 -3.88 1.97 17.62
N PHE A 132 -3.62 2.66 16.51
CA PHE A 132 -3.88 2.15 15.17
C PHE A 132 -2.60 1.73 14.44
N LEU A 133 -1.57 2.58 14.43
CA LEU A 133 -0.36 2.26 13.67
C LEU A 133 0.47 1.15 14.28
N SER A 134 0.34 0.86 15.59
CA SER A 134 0.90 -0.35 16.20
C SER A 134 0.30 -1.64 15.61
N LEU A 135 -1.01 -1.67 15.37
CA LEU A 135 -1.70 -2.78 14.73
C LEU A 135 -1.21 -2.95 13.29
N VAL A 136 -1.12 -1.85 12.54
CA VAL A 136 -0.56 -1.87 11.18
C VAL A 136 0.89 -2.36 11.20
N ARG A 137 1.71 -1.92 12.17
CA ARG A 137 3.12 -2.29 12.32
C ARG A 137 3.31 -3.79 12.56
N SER A 138 2.38 -4.42 13.29
CA SER A 138 2.38 -5.86 13.53
C SER A 138 2.20 -6.69 12.25
N VAL A 139 1.53 -6.13 11.23
CA VAL A 139 1.25 -6.81 9.95
C VAL A 139 2.22 -6.39 8.84
N ASP A 140 2.46 -5.09 8.71
CA ASP A 140 3.35 -4.50 7.71
C ASP A 140 4.07 -3.27 8.29
N ARG A 141 5.30 -3.50 8.76
CA ARG A 141 6.18 -2.46 9.32
C ARG A 141 6.45 -1.34 8.32
N ARG A 142 6.65 -1.65 7.03
CA ARG A 142 6.96 -0.65 6.01
C ARG A 142 5.75 0.25 5.76
N LYS A 143 4.55 -0.34 5.69
CA LYS A 143 3.30 0.42 5.58
C LYS A 143 3.08 1.31 6.80
N SER A 144 3.31 0.81 8.01
CA SER A 144 3.25 1.60 9.24
C SER A 144 4.19 2.81 9.18
N THR A 145 5.47 2.62 8.81
CA THR A 145 6.43 3.72 8.65
C THR A 145 5.96 4.77 7.64
N ASN A 146 5.44 4.36 6.49
CA ASN A 146 4.91 5.30 5.49
C ASN A 146 3.70 6.09 6.02
N LEU A 147 2.80 5.44 6.76
CA LEU A 147 1.65 6.11 7.37
C LEU A 147 2.09 7.09 8.47
N THR A 148 3.08 6.74 9.29
CA THR A 148 3.67 7.67 10.27
C THR A 148 4.25 8.90 9.58
N HIS A 149 4.94 8.75 8.44
CA HIS A 149 5.42 9.90 7.67
C HIS A 149 4.28 10.81 7.19
N ILE A 150 3.15 10.24 6.75
CA ILE A 150 1.96 11.02 6.35
C ILE A 150 1.36 11.74 7.57
N LEU A 151 1.32 11.11 8.74
CA LEU A 151 0.87 11.76 9.98
C LEU A 151 1.81 12.88 10.44
N ASN A 152 3.11 12.79 10.15
CA ASN A 152 4.02 13.90 10.42
C ASN A 152 3.65 15.13 9.58
N SER A 153 3.19 14.94 8.34
CA SER A 153 2.68 16.05 7.53
C SER A 153 1.43 16.71 8.15
N LEU A 154 0.62 15.96 8.91
CA LEU A 154 -0.50 16.53 9.66
C LEU A 154 -0.01 17.43 10.82
N GLU A 155 1.03 16.99 11.53
CA GLU A 155 1.69 17.77 12.57
C GLU A 155 2.37 19.02 12.00
N ASP A 156 2.97 18.91 10.82
CA ASP A 156 3.57 20.04 10.12
C ASP A 156 2.51 21.10 9.78
N VAL A 157 1.31 20.68 9.33
CA VAL A 157 0.18 21.59 9.12
C VAL A 157 -0.14 22.34 10.41
N ALA A 158 -0.33 21.64 11.53
CA ALA A 158 -0.62 22.29 12.81
C ALA A 158 0.49 23.24 13.27
N THR A 159 1.75 22.84 13.11
CA THR A 159 2.92 23.64 13.49
C THR A 159 2.99 24.93 12.66
N VAL A 160 2.88 24.82 11.33
CA VAL A 160 2.90 25.97 10.42
C VAL A 160 1.74 26.93 10.72
N CYS A 161 0.54 26.39 10.99
CA CYS A 161 -0.62 27.21 11.34
C CYS A 161 -0.38 28.00 12.62
N LEU A 162 0.14 27.38 13.68
CA LEU A 162 0.34 28.07 14.97
C LEU A 162 1.59 28.99 14.98
N SER A 163 2.58 28.73 14.12
CA SER A 163 3.76 29.57 13.95
C SER A 163 3.49 30.84 13.15
N ASN A 164 2.56 30.80 12.18
CA ASN A 164 2.23 31.97 11.35
C ASN A 164 1.39 33.01 12.11
N ARG A 165 1.28 34.22 11.54
CA ARG A 165 0.36 35.23 12.06
C ARG A 165 -1.08 34.72 11.93
N LEU A 166 -1.77 34.57 13.06
CA LEU A 166 -3.14 34.01 13.13
C LEU A 166 -4.14 34.78 12.26
N SER A 167 -3.91 36.07 12.02
CA SER A 167 -4.73 36.94 11.17
C SER A 167 -4.65 36.62 9.67
N GLU A 168 -3.64 35.87 9.24
CA GLU A 168 -3.42 35.49 7.83
C GLU A 168 -3.86 34.05 7.54
N ILE A 169 -4.39 33.35 8.56
CA ILE A 169 -4.78 31.96 8.44
C ILE A 169 -6.18 31.87 7.82
N ASP A 170 -6.24 31.25 6.65
CA ASP A 170 -7.50 30.82 6.05
C ASP A 170 -7.88 29.42 6.56
N LEU A 171 -8.97 29.33 7.33
CA LEU A 171 -9.51 28.06 7.83
C LEU A 171 -9.86 27.09 6.70
N SER A 172 -10.28 27.60 5.54
CA SER A 172 -10.59 26.77 4.36
C SER A 172 -9.34 26.09 3.81
N ASP A 173 -8.19 26.79 3.82
CA ASP A 173 -6.91 26.22 3.39
C ASP A 173 -6.43 25.12 4.36
N ILE A 174 -6.63 25.32 5.67
CA ILE A 174 -6.32 24.30 6.68
C ILE A 174 -7.18 23.05 6.51
N GLU A 175 -8.49 23.23 6.27
CA GLU A 175 -9.41 22.12 6.04
C GLU A 175 -9.02 21.31 4.80
N SER A 176 -8.67 22.02 3.73
CA SER A 176 -8.19 21.44 2.48
C SER A 176 -6.91 20.63 2.70
N LYS A 177 -5.89 21.22 3.36
CA LYS A 177 -4.62 20.53 3.69
C LYS A 177 -4.83 19.31 4.57
N THR A 178 -5.68 19.41 5.59
CA THR A 178 -6.00 18.28 6.48
C THR A 178 -6.71 17.17 5.72
N SER A 179 -7.62 17.53 4.81
CA SER A 179 -8.30 16.59 3.93
C SER A 179 -7.35 15.92 2.92
N GLU A 180 -6.37 16.66 2.40
CA GLU A 180 -5.32 16.11 1.54
C GLU A 180 -4.48 15.08 2.29
N VAL A 181 -4.07 15.37 3.53
CA VAL A 181 -3.34 14.41 4.37
C VAL A 181 -4.19 13.17 4.66
N LYS A 182 -5.48 13.34 4.97
CA LYS A 182 -6.43 12.24 5.14
C LYS A 182 -6.53 11.38 3.87
N ALA A 183 -6.63 12.00 2.70
CA ALA A 183 -6.70 11.28 1.42
C ALA A 183 -5.41 10.49 1.16
N LYS A 184 -4.23 11.10 1.34
CA LYS A 184 -2.93 10.41 1.24
C LYS A 184 -2.83 9.24 2.22
N PHE A 185 -3.35 9.40 3.44
CA PHE A 185 -3.36 8.35 4.44
C PHE A 185 -4.18 7.14 3.97
N PHE A 186 -5.40 7.35 3.47
CA PHE A 186 -6.23 6.27 2.93
C PHE A 186 -5.63 5.66 1.66
N GLU A 187 -5.08 6.47 0.76
CA GLU A 187 -4.39 5.98 -0.43
C GLU A 187 -3.28 5.01 -0.03
N GLN A 188 -2.42 5.40 0.91
CA GLN A 188 -1.32 4.57 1.38
C GLN A 188 -1.79 3.34 2.16
N LEU A 189 -2.93 3.43 2.84
CA LEU A 189 -3.55 2.32 3.57
C LEU A 189 -4.03 1.23 2.60
N TYR A 190 -4.73 1.61 1.53
CA TYR A 190 -5.27 0.69 0.53
C TYR A 190 -4.27 0.30 -0.55
N ARG A 191 -3.17 1.04 -0.70
CA ARG A 191 -2.10 0.69 -1.63
C ARG A 191 -1.60 -0.73 -1.34
N THR A 192 -1.82 -1.62 -2.29
CA THR A 192 -1.20 -2.95 -2.27
C THR A 192 0.30 -2.76 -2.45
N THR A 193 1.10 -3.48 -1.67
CA THR A 193 2.57 -3.48 -1.79
C THR A 193 2.99 -4.26 -3.05
N SER A 194 2.43 -3.90 -4.20
CA SER A 194 2.86 -4.37 -5.51
C SER A 194 3.99 -3.46 -6.02
N LYS A 195 5.18 -3.56 -5.43
CA LYS A 195 6.42 -3.08 -6.07
C LYS A 195 7.60 -4.00 -5.73
N ALA A 196 7.74 -5.03 -6.54
CA ALA A 196 9.02 -5.55 -7.00
C ALA A 196 8.87 -5.75 -8.51
N GLY A 197 9.40 -4.82 -9.31
CA GLY A 197 9.35 -4.89 -10.77
C GLY A 197 9.25 -3.51 -11.42
N ASN A 198 10.33 -3.09 -12.07
CA ASN A 198 10.48 -1.95 -12.99
C ASN A 198 10.57 -0.55 -12.39
N SER A 199 11.73 -0.29 -11.79
CA SER A 199 12.46 0.95 -12.07
C SER A 199 13.42 0.67 -13.22
N GLN A 200 12.97 0.80 -14.47
CA GLN A 200 13.86 1.11 -15.58
C GLN A 200 13.46 2.49 -16.11
N SER A 201 14.31 3.45 -15.74
CA SER A 201 14.45 4.75 -16.37
C SER A 201 14.87 4.53 -17.82
N THR A 202 13.98 4.74 -18.77
CA THR A 202 14.37 5.02 -20.15
C THR A 202 14.60 6.52 -20.26
N ASN A 203 15.85 6.93 -20.06
CA ASN A 203 16.37 8.17 -20.62
C ASN A 203 16.24 8.09 -22.13
N VAL A 204 15.47 9.01 -22.72
CA VAL A 204 15.51 9.31 -24.15
C VAL A 204 16.42 10.53 -24.31
N PRO A 205 17.62 10.39 -24.93
CA PRO A 205 18.35 11.57 -25.37
C PRO A 205 17.69 12.13 -26.64
N LYS A 206 17.64 13.46 -26.70
CA LYS A 206 17.27 14.25 -27.88
C LYS A 206 18.31 14.12 -28.99
#